data_AF-A0A9X2EHT3-F1
#
_entry.id   AF-A0A9X2EHT3-F1
#
_cell.length_a   1.000
_cell.length_b   1.000
_cell.length_c   1.000
_cell.angle_alpha   90.00
_cell.angle_beta   90.00
_cell.angle_gamma   90.00
#
_symmetry.space_group_name_H-M   'P 1'
#
loop_
_entity.id
_entity.type
_entity.pdbx_description
1 polymer ?
#
loop_
_entity_poly.entity_id
_entity_poly.type
_entity_poly.pdbx_seq_one_letter_code
_entity_poly.pdbx_strand_id
1 'polypeptide(L)'
;MPGGIGTGLVATAGALLPGLAEVAAAIARIDATAIGFPVGEPWRHPDAAYLDSITWQDWIDARPGILTRYGPALRQPVDRIHWAGTETADYWQGYLEGAIRSGERAAAETLGI
;
A
#
# COMPACT_ATOMS: atom_id res chain seq x y z
N MET A 1 -22.92 34.78 -21.38
CA MET A 1 -22.31 33.44 -21.54
C MET A 1 -20.98 33.65 -22.24
N PRO A 2 -19.83 33.43 -21.56
CA PRO A 2 -19.32 32.08 -21.28
C PRO A 2 -18.66 31.89 -19.90
N GLY A 3 -18.69 30.66 -19.37
CA GLY A 3 -17.91 30.23 -18.21
C GLY A 3 -16.63 29.53 -18.65
N GLY A 4 -15.47 30.14 -18.35
CA GLY A 4 -14.15 29.51 -18.44
C GLY A 4 -13.78 28.92 -17.10
N ILE A 5 -13.49 27.62 -17.08
CA ILE A 5 -13.05 26.90 -15.88
C ILE A 5 -11.60 27.30 -15.63
N GLY A 6 -11.37 28.05 -14.55
CA GLY A 6 -10.04 28.48 -14.14
C GLY A 6 -9.21 27.28 -13.67
N THR A 7 -8.12 27.01 -14.39
CA THR A 7 -6.95 26.28 -13.89
C THR A 7 -6.33 27.06 -12.73
N GLY A 8 -6.85 26.83 -11.53
CA GLY A 8 -6.29 27.35 -10.28
C GLY A 8 -5.14 26.47 -9.80
N LEU A 9 -3.93 26.79 -10.26
CA LEU A 9 -2.68 26.37 -9.64
C LEU A 9 -2.57 27.09 -8.29
N VAL A 10 -2.94 26.43 -7.19
CA VAL A 10 -2.55 26.88 -5.84
C VAL A 10 -1.26 26.15 -5.48
N ALA A 11 -0.15 26.81 -5.78
CA ALA A 11 1.15 26.51 -5.18
C ALA A 11 1.26 27.31 -3.88
N THR A 12 1.46 26.66 -2.73
CA THR A 12 2.15 27.30 -1.60
C THR A 12 2.88 26.29 -0.71
N ALA A 13 4.20 26.38 -0.80
CA ALA A 13 5.21 26.25 0.26
C ALA A 13 5.56 24.86 0.84
N GLY A 14 6.83 24.47 0.59
CA GLY A 14 7.73 24.13 1.69
C GLY A 14 8.36 22.74 1.65
N ALA A 15 9.64 22.71 1.27
CA ALA A 15 10.58 21.58 1.35
C ALA A 15 10.40 20.45 0.32
N LEU A 16 11.38 20.37 -0.59
CA LEU A 16 11.71 19.18 -1.37
C LEU A 16 11.95 18.02 -0.39
N LEU A 17 10.95 17.18 -0.16
CA LEU A 17 11.17 15.86 0.43
C LEU A 17 11.97 15.05 -0.62
N PRO A 18 13.25 14.68 -0.36
CA PRO A 18 13.87 13.63 -1.16
C PRO A 18 12.96 12.41 -1.07
N GLY A 19 12.47 11.92 -2.21
CA GLY A 19 11.47 10.86 -2.23
C GLY A 19 10.23 11.15 -3.06
N LEU A 20 9.90 12.39 -3.45
CA LEU A 20 8.68 12.64 -4.25
C LEU A 20 8.71 11.94 -5.62
N ALA A 21 9.89 11.89 -6.25
CA ALA A 21 10.07 11.15 -7.49
C ALA A 21 10.04 9.63 -7.25
N GLU A 22 10.65 9.14 -6.17
CA GLU A 22 10.60 7.72 -5.77
C GLU A 22 9.19 7.26 -5.39
N VAL A 23 8.42 8.10 -4.70
CA VAL A 23 7.01 7.87 -4.33
C VAL A 23 6.13 7.90 -5.57
N ALA A 24 6.30 8.88 -6.47
CA ALA A 24 5.59 8.89 -7.74
C ALA A 24 5.91 7.66 -8.60
N ALA A 25 7.17 7.20 -8.61
CA ALA A 25 7.57 5.97 -9.29
C ALA A 25 7.00 4.71 -8.60
N ALA A 26 6.91 4.70 -7.28
CA ALA A 26 6.30 3.61 -6.52
C ALA A 26 4.79 3.52 -6.79
N ILE A 27 4.09 4.67 -6.78
CA ILE A 27 2.67 4.78 -7.13
C ILE A 27 2.46 4.34 -8.59
N ALA A 28 3.22 4.89 -9.54
CA ALA A 28 3.09 4.53 -10.95
C ALA A 28 3.33 3.02 -11.19
N ARG A 29 4.20 2.39 -10.39
CA ARG A 29 4.46 0.95 -10.48
C ARG A 29 3.35 0.13 -9.83
N ILE A 30 2.77 0.59 -8.72
CA ILE A 30 1.58 -0.03 -8.10
C ILE A 30 0.40 0.08 -9.07
N ASP A 31 0.14 1.27 -9.62
CA ASP A 31 -0.86 1.52 -10.64
C ASP A 31 -0.62 0.62 -11.85
N ALA A 32 0.63 0.50 -12.34
CA ALA A 32 0.96 -0.41 -13.43
C ALA A 32 0.73 -1.89 -13.12
N THR A 33 0.79 -2.29 -11.85
CA THR A 33 0.44 -3.65 -11.41
C THR A 33 -1.08 -3.82 -11.29
N ALA A 34 -1.80 -2.73 -10.99
CA ALA A 34 -3.26 -2.65 -10.97
C ALA A 34 -3.89 -2.50 -12.36
N ILE A 35 -3.13 -2.15 -13.41
CA ILE A 35 -3.60 -1.92 -14.80
C ILE A 35 -4.40 -3.12 -15.39
N GLY A 36 -4.34 -4.31 -14.79
CA GLY A 36 -5.15 -5.47 -15.19
C GLY A 36 -6.49 -5.64 -14.46
N PHE A 37 -6.67 -5.04 -13.28
CA PHE A 37 -7.85 -5.27 -12.45
C PHE A 37 -8.97 -4.26 -12.77
N PRO A 38 -10.19 -4.73 -13.11
CA PRO A 38 -11.32 -3.84 -13.29
C PRO A 38 -11.63 -3.07 -12.00
N VAL A 39 -11.46 -1.74 -12.01
CA VAL A 39 -11.76 -0.89 -10.84
C VAL A 39 -13.26 -0.94 -10.55
N GLY A 40 -13.64 -1.17 -9.29
CA GLY A 40 -15.03 -1.24 -8.85
C GLY A 40 -15.72 -2.58 -9.12
N GLU A 41 -15.18 -3.40 -10.02
CA GLU A 41 -15.64 -4.77 -10.29
C GLU A 41 -14.46 -5.78 -10.38
N PRO A 42 -13.50 -5.78 -9.43
CA PRO A 42 -12.28 -6.59 -9.52
C PRO A 42 -12.55 -8.09 -9.57
N TRP A 43 -13.71 -8.54 -9.05
CA TRP A 43 -14.19 -9.92 -9.12
C TRP A 43 -14.48 -10.42 -10.55
N ARG A 44 -14.51 -9.54 -11.55
CA ARG A 44 -14.63 -9.92 -12.97
C ARG A 44 -13.30 -10.28 -13.61
N HIS A 45 -12.17 -10.10 -12.92
CA HIS A 45 -10.86 -10.50 -13.44
C HIS A 45 -10.81 -12.03 -13.64
N PRO A 46 -10.22 -12.56 -14.72
CA PRO A 46 -10.13 -14.01 -14.96
C PRO A 46 -9.52 -14.80 -13.80
N ASP A 47 -8.57 -14.20 -13.08
CA ASP A 47 -7.90 -14.83 -11.95
C ASP A 47 -8.61 -14.63 -10.60
N ALA A 48 -9.73 -13.89 -10.54
CA ALA A 48 -10.40 -13.56 -9.28
C ALA A 48 -10.77 -14.81 -8.47
N ALA A 49 -11.40 -15.80 -9.11
CA ALA A 49 -11.79 -17.04 -8.45
C ALA A 49 -10.58 -17.82 -7.90
N TYR A 50 -9.43 -17.76 -8.57
CA TYR A 50 -8.21 -18.39 -8.07
C TYR A 50 -7.63 -17.61 -6.88
N LEU A 51 -7.54 -16.28 -6.98
CA LEU A 51 -7.02 -15.42 -5.91
C LEU A 51 -7.89 -15.48 -4.65
N ASP A 52 -9.21 -15.60 -4.80
CA ASP A 52 -10.15 -15.79 -3.69
C ASP A 52 -10.05 -17.19 -3.05
N SER A 53 -9.45 -18.16 -3.76
CA SER A 53 -9.30 -19.54 -3.28
C SER A 53 -8.01 -19.79 -2.50
N ILE A 54 -7.05 -18.88 -2.56
CA ILE A 54 -5.75 -19.02 -1.88
C ILE A 54 -5.64 -18.03 -0.73
N THR A 55 -4.84 -18.37 0.27
CA THR A 55 -4.55 -17.43 1.35
C THR A 55 -3.52 -16.40 0.90
N TRP A 56 -3.43 -15.31 1.66
CA TRP A 56 -2.34 -14.35 1.53
C TRP A 56 -0.96 -15.01 1.74
N GLN A 57 -0.86 -15.96 2.67
CA GLN A 57 0.37 -16.72 2.91
C GLN A 57 0.77 -17.55 1.68
N ASP A 58 -0.17 -18.29 1.10
CA ASP A 58 0.07 -19.07 -0.13
C ASP A 58 0.54 -18.16 -1.28
N TRP A 59 -0.04 -16.96 -1.36
CA TRP A 59 0.35 -15.95 -2.34
C TRP A 59 1.79 -15.46 -2.10
N ILE A 60 2.19 -15.20 -0.86
CA ILE A 60 3.57 -14.78 -0.53
C ILE A 60 4.56 -15.90 -0.84
N ASP A 61 4.25 -17.13 -0.43
CA ASP A 61 5.14 -18.27 -0.56
C ASP A 61 5.45 -18.61 -2.02
N ALA A 62 4.48 -18.39 -2.92
CA ALA A 62 4.66 -18.53 -4.35
C ALA A 62 5.57 -17.43 -4.99
N ARG A 63 5.95 -16.39 -4.24
CA ARG A 63 6.68 -15.21 -4.74
C ARG A 63 7.91 -14.88 -3.88
N PRO A 64 9.00 -15.66 -3.99
CA PRO A 64 10.22 -15.41 -3.24
C PRO A 64 10.75 -13.98 -3.39
N GLY A 65 11.19 -13.39 -2.28
CA GLY A 65 11.76 -12.03 -2.25
C GLY A 65 10.74 -10.89 -2.21
N ILE A 66 9.43 -11.17 -2.28
CA ILE A 66 8.39 -10.12 -2.23
C ILE A 66 8.44 -9.32 -0.91
N LEU A 67 8.54 -10.00 0.23
CA LEU A 67 8.60 -9.35 1.55
C LEU A 67 9.93 -8.64 1.81
N THR A 68 11.04 -9.17 1.29
CA THR A 68 12.35 -8.50 1.42
C THR A 68 12.38 -7.22 0.59
N ARG A 69 11.79 -7.25 -0.61
CA ARG A 69 11.83 -6.11 -1.54
C ARG A 69 10.80 -5.04 -1.21
N TYR A 70 9.61 -5.44 -0.78
CA TYR A 70 8.47 -4.53 -0.59
C TYR A 70 7.97 -4.45 0.86
N GLY A 71 8.45 -5.30 1.77
CA GLY A 71 8.10 -5.24 3.20
C GLY A 71 8.24 -3.85 3.82
N PRO A 72 9.30 -3.07 3.56
CA PRO A 72 9.39 -1.67 4.01
C PRO A 72 8.22 -0.78 3.56
N ALA A 73 7.78 -0.93 2.30
CA ALA A 73 6.66 -0.17 1.76
C ALA A 73 5.31 -0.64 2.34
N LEU A 74 5.16 -1.94 2.63
CA LEU A 74 3.94 -2.51 3.24
C LEU A 74 3.65 -1.98 4.65
N ARG A 75 4.59 -1.28 5.29
CA ARG A 75 4.40 -0.65 6.61
C ARG A 75 3.92 0.79 6.53
N GLN A 76 4.06 1.44 5.37
CA GLN A 76 3.74 2.85 5.24
C GLN A 76 2.21 3.02 5.20
N PRO A 77 1.61 3.80 6.12
CA PRO A 77 0.19 4.10 6.05
C PRO A 77 -0.13 4.91 4.79
N VAL A 78 -1.35 4.73 4.28
CA VAL A 78 -1.88 5.49 3.14
C VAL A 78 -3.09 6.28 3.62
N ASP A 79 -2.94 7.60 3.70
CA ASP A 79 -3.93 8.51 4.29
C ASP A 79 -4.36 8.07 5.70
N ARG A 80 -5.58 7.53 5.83
CA ARG A 80 -6.19 7.07 7.08
C ARG A 80 -6.16 5.54 7.23
N ILE A 81 -5.45 4.86 6.34
CA ILE A 81 -5.36 3.40 6.30
C ILE A 81 -4.00 2.99 6.88
N HIS A 82 -4.04 2.26 8.00
CA HIS A 82 -2.87 1.74 8.70
C HIS A 82 -2.81 0.22 8.55
N TRP A 83 -1.60 -0.32 8.44
CA TRP A 83 -1.38 -1.74 8.17
C TRP A 83 -0.88 -2.48 9.41
N ALA A 84 -1.56 -3.58 9.75
CA ALA A 84 -1.18 -4.51 10.80
C ALA A 84 -1.23 -5.96 10.27
N GLY A 85 -0.33 -6.80 10.75
CA GLY A 85 -0.12 -8.17 10.29
C GLY A 85 1.35 -8.56 10.40
N THR A 86 1.64 -9.85 10.54
CA THR A 86 3.01 -10.36 10.78
C THR A 86 4.01 -9.92 9.70
N GLU A 87 3.53 -9.74 8.48
CA GLU A 87 4.26 -9.36 7.27
C GLU A 87 4.65 -7.87 7.29
N THR A 88 3.91 -7.08 8.07
CA THR A 88 4.19 -5.65 8.32
C THR A 88 5.07 -5.45 9.56
N ALA A 89 5.40 -6.51 10.30
CA ALA A 89 6.27 -6.40 11.47
C ALA A 89 7.68 -5.98 11.06
N ASP A 90 8.31 -5.08 11.79
CA ASP A 90 9.72 -4.69 11.64
C ASP A 90 10.68 -5.77 12.18
N TYR A 91 10.20 -6.57 13.12
CA TYR A 91 10.91 -7.68 13.74
C TYR A 91 9.98 -8.89 13.93
N TRP A 92 10.54 -10.11 13.90
CA TRP A 92 9.78 -11.37 14.05
C TRP A 92 8.63 -11.55 13.03
N GLN A 93 8.88 -11.28 11.76
CA GLN A 93 7.93 -11.56 10.68
C GLN A 93 7.55 -13.06 10.65
N GLY A 94 6.25 -13.34 10.48
CA GLY A 94 5.69 -14.70 10.52
C GLY A 94 5.45 -15.29 11.92
N TYR A 95 5.74 -14.55 13.00
CA TYR A 95 5.50 -14.97 14.38
C TYR A 95 4.42 -14.12 15.06
N LEU A 96 3.81 -14.67 16.11
CA LEU A 96 2.79 -13.99 16.92
C LEU A 96 3.28 -12.64 17.46
N GLU A 97 4.53 -12.57 17.92
CA GLU A 97 5.14 -11.33 18.42
C GLU A 97 5.16 -10.24 17.34
N GLY A 98 5.44 -10.60 16.09
CA GLY A 98 5.39 -9.68 14.96
C GLY A 98 3.97 -9.14 14.73
N ALA A 99 2.94 -10.01 14.84
CA ALA A 99 1.54 -9.56 14.74
C ALA A 99 1.21 -8.54 15.83
N ILE A 100 1.55 -8.83 17.10
CA ILE A 100 1.26 -7.96 18.24
C ILE A 100 1.91 -6.58 18.05
N ARG A 101 3.23 -6.56 17.80
CA ARG A 101 3.98 -5.31 17.60
C ARG A 101 3.45 -4.50 16.43
N SER A 102 3.10 -5.16 15.33
CA SER A 102 2.53 -4.47 14.17
C SER A 102 1.17 -3.84 14.49
N GLY A 103 0.35 -4.50 15.31
CA GLY A 103 -0.93 -3.98 15.77
C GLY A 103 -0.78 -2.80 16.72
N GLU A 104 0.15 -2.89 17.68
CA GLU A 104 0.49 -1.78 18.59
C GLU A 104 0.95 -0.55 17.81
N ARG A 105 1.85 -0.75 16.82
CA ARG A 105 2.29 0.33 15.93
C ARG A 105 1.13 0.94 15.16
N ALA A 106 0.31 0.13 14.48
CA ALA A 106 -0.82 0.63 13.70
C ALA A 106 -1.83 1.40 14.56
N ALA A 107 -2.04 0.97 15.81
CA ALA A 107 -2.88 1.68 16.78
C ALA A 107 -2.27 3.03 17.18
N ALA A 108 -0.97 3.08 17.46
CA ALA A 108 -0.25 4.31 17.77
C ALA A 108 -0.31 5.31 16.60
N GLU A 109 -0.07 4.83 15.36
CA GLU A 109 -0.19 5.65 14.15
C GLU A 109 -1.63 6.19 13.96
N THR A 110 -2.65 5.38 14.25
CA THR A 110 -4.07 5.80 14.16
C THR A 110 -4.40 6.88 15.20
N LEU A 111 -3.83 6.77 16.39
CA LEU A 111 -4.07 7.69 17.51
C LEU A 111 -3.17 8.94 17.46
N GLY A 112 -2.10 8.92 16.66
CA GLY A 112 -1.11 9.98 16.57
C GLY A 112 -0.24 10.10 17.83
N ILE A 113 0.05 8.98 18.49
CA ILE A 113 0.83 8.90 19.74
C ILE A 113 2.13 8.12 19.59
#